data_AF-A0A6P5IMF5-F1
#
_entry.id   AF-A0A6P5IMF5-F1
#
_cell.length_a   1.000
_cell.length_b   1.000
_cell.length_c   1.000
_cell.angle_alpha   90.00
_cell.angle_beta   90.00
_cell.angle_gamma   90.00
#
_symmetry.space_group_name_H-M   'P 1'
#
loop_
_entity.id
_entity.type
_entity.pdbx_description
1 polymer ?
#
loop_
_entity_poly.entity_id
_entity_poly.type
_entity_poly.pdbx_seq_one_letter_code
_entity_poly.pdbx_strand_id
1 'polypeptide(L)'
;MERGESPGETGSGGPIQLGFCVLCGLPGSGKSTLSRSLSDQLRRKQGWDVVVITYDDIIPDSFFEGENAPLPSQWKSFRQELLMYLEHFLMAIINGCKLSAPTSRTEVIWESFVNCLKDQDLISSETGEAQCYCLTSAAVSQPLYLILDDNFYYQSMRYEVYQLARKYSAGFCQLFLDCPIESCLERNRQRSKPVPDEIIQLMARKIESPNIQKNAWEHNSLTIRSTGSGSEDNIEVTDLLIAALKNPVKCFEENTEQKETDRIICSTNILHQADQKFRRIISETVKKAKDEKVIAYKLKLLVEELNKLKADFLEDLRQGNTKRIPCFHQNSISDVICLFHHETDNIVQKYVPKEY
;
A
#
# COMPACT_ATOMS: atom_id res chain seq x y z
N MET A 1 22.36 -61.10 -11.13
CA MET A 1 21.64 -60.10 -10.33
C MET A 1 22.69 -59.31 -9.60
N GLU A 2 22.97 -58.10 -10.06
CA GLU A 2 23.24 -56.92 -9.22
C GLU A 2 23.35 -55.74 -10.18
N ARG A 3 22.42 -54.80 -10.02
CA ARG A 3 22.26 -53.60 -10.83
C ARG A 3 23.28 -52.57 -10.36
N GLY A 4 23.94 -51.93 -11.31
CA GLY A 4 24.77 -50.76 -11.06
C GLY A 4 23.92 -49.64 -10.47
N GLU A 5 24.43 -49.04 -9.41
CA GLU A 5 23.93 -47.80 -8.84
C GLU A 5 24.25 -46.64 -9.79
N SER A 6 23.20 -45.91 -10.14
CA SER A 6 23.23 -44.65 -10.87
C SER A 6 23.90 -43.54 -10.04
N PRO A 7 24.65 -42.60 -10.66
CA PRO A 7 25.20 -41.46 -9.95
C PRO A 7 24.06 -40.54 -9.48
N GLY A 8 24.12 -40.14 -8.21
CA GLY A 8 23.13 -39.31 -7.55
C GLY A 8 22.85 -37.99 -8.26
N GLU A 9 21.56 -37.67 -8.36
CA GLU A 9 21.02 -36.37 -8.69
C GLU A 9 21.61 -35.31 -7.73
N THR A 10 22.49 -34.46 -8.25
CA THR A 10 22.93 -33.24 -7.56
C THR A 10 21.95 -32.10 -7.91
N GLY A 11 20.72 -32.22 -7.42
CA GLY A 11 19.75 -31.12 -7.41
C GLY A 11 20.01 -30.20 -6.23
N SER A 12 21.10 -29.43 -6.27
CA SER A 12 21.35 -28.36 -5.29
C SER A 12 20.53 -27.13 -5.69
N GLY A 13 19.31 -27.02 -5.18
CA GLY A 13 18.47 -25.83 -5.31
C GLY A 13 17.86 -25.50 -3.96
N GLY A 14 18.61 -24.80 -3.10
CA GLY A 14 18.03 -24.23 -1.88
C GLY A 14 16.94 -23.20 -2.23
N PRO A 15 16.02 -22.88 -1.30
CA PRO A 15 15.04 -21.83 -1.52
C PRO A 15 15.75 -20.49 -1.83
N ILE A 16 15.20 -19.75 -2.80
CA ILE A 16 15.73 -18.43 -3.21
C ILE A 16 15.76 -17.51 -1.98
N GLN A 17 16.91 -16.89 -1.74
CA GLN A 17 17.02 -15.88 -0.69
C GLN A 17 16.44 -14.56 -1.19
N LEU A 18 15.45 -14.04 -0.46
CA LEU A 18 14.78 -12.80 -0.78
C LEU A 18 15.16 -11.72 0.23
N GLY A 19 15.42 -10.50 -0.25
CA GLY A 19 15.72 -9.34 0.59
C GLY A 19 14.91 -8.11 0.17
N PHE A 20 14.46 -7.32 1.14
CA PHE A 20 13.82 -6.02 0.95
C PHE A 20 14.68 -4.92 1.54
N CYS A 21 14.93 -3.87 0.75
CA CYS A 21 15.59 -2.65 1.20
C CYS A 21 14.66 -1.47 0.95
N VAL A 22 14.25 -0.79 2.01
CA VAL A 22 13.42 0.41 1.91
C VAL A 22 14.30 1.66 2.01
N LEU A 23 14.25 2.53 1.00
CA LEU A 23 14.95 3.82 1.03
C LEU A 23 14.04 4.88 1.64
N CYS A 24 14.50 5.56 2.68
CA CYS A 24 13.70 6.52 3.43
C CYS A 24 14.36 7.90 3.39
N GLY A 25 13.60 8.96 3.20
CA GLY A 25 14.15 10.32 3.21
C GLY A 25 13.33 11.32 2.41
N LEU A 26 13.63 12.60 2.62
CA LEU A 26 12.91 13.69 1.96
C LEU A 26 13.07 13.68 0.42
N PRO A 27 12.12 14.25 -0.33
CA PRO A 27 12.35 14.56 -1.75
C PRO A 27 13.64 15.37 -1.91
N GLY A 28 14.51 14.96 -2.84
CA GLY A 28 15.83 15.59 -3.02
C GLY A 28 16.96 15.06 -2.12
N SER A 29 16.69 14.11 -1.21
CA SER A 29 17.75 13.54 -0.33
C SER A 29 18.78 12.65 -1.05
N GLY A 30 18.50 12.21 -2.29
CA GLY A 30 19.39 11.38 -3.10
C GLY A 30 19.06 9.89 -3.16
N LYS A 31 17.85 9.47 -2.74
CA LYS A 31 17.42 8.05 -2.72
C LYS A 31 17.58 7.36 -4.07
N SER A 32 17.03 7.95 -5.13
CA SER A 32 17.08 7.38 -6.48
C SER A 32 18.48 7.33 -7.07
N THR A 33 19.39 8.19 -6.61
CA THR A 33 20.81 8.11 -6.98
C THR A 33 21.47 6.95 -6.25
N LEU A 34 21.19 6.81 -4.95
CA LEU A 34 21.70 5.71 -4.14
C LEU A 34 21.18 4.35 -4.62
N SER A 35 19.89 4.21 -4.95
CA SER A 35 19.29 2.94 -5.41
C SER A 35 19.98 2.40 -6.65
N ARG A 36 20.22 3.25 -7.66
CA ARG A 36 20.91 2.89 -8.90
C ARG A 36 22.36 2.48 -8.63
N SER A 37 23.11 3.31 -7.92
CA SER A 37 24.50 3.01 -7.55
C SER A 37 24.62 1.70 -6.76
N LEU A 38 23.71 1.48 -5.81
CA LEU A 38 23.69 0.29 -4.97
C LEU A 38 23.32 -0.96 -5.79
N SER A 39 22.35 -0.87 -6.69
CA SER A 39 21.99 -1.96 -7.61
C SER A 39 23.18 -2.40 -8.45
N ASP A 40 23.87 -1.46 -9.08
CA ASP A 40 25.07 -1.74 -9.89
C ASP A 40 26.22 -2.34 -9.08
N GLN A 41 26.38 -1.88 -7.83
CA GLN A 41 27.42 -2.39 -6.93
C GLN A 41 27.12 -3.83 -6.50
N LEU A 42 25.88 -4.13 -6.10
CA LEU A 42 25.47 -5.46 -5.64
C LEU A 42 25.52 -6.49 -6.77
N ARG A 43 25.02 -6.15 -7.96
CA ARG A 43 25.11 -7.01 -9.15
C ARG A 43 26.56 -7.36 -9.49
N ARG A 44 27.46 -6.36 -9.47
CA ARG A 44 28.88 -6.56 -9.81
C ARG A 44 29.70 -7.29 -8.74
N LYS A 45 29.50 -6.95 -7.46
CA LYS A 45 30.37 -7.42 -6.36
C LYS A 45 29.84 -8.68 -5.67
N GLN A 46 28.52 -8.81 -5.55
CA GLN A 46 27.89 -9.92 -4.82
C GLN A 46 27.26 -10.95 -5.77
N GLY A 47 27.08 -10.61 -7.06
CA GLY A 47 26.41 -11.48 -8.03
C GLY A 47 24.93 -11.69 -7.73
N TRP A 48 24.31 -10.80 -6.96
CA TRP A 48 22.89 -10.85 -6.64
C TRP A 48 22.05 -10.24 -7.75
N ASP A 49 20.83 -10.75 -7.90
CA ASP A 49 19.80 -10.07 -8.68
C ASP A 49 19.23 -8.92 -7.84
N VAL A 50 19.18 -7.72 -8.43
CA VAL A 50 18.70 -6.54 -7.70
C VAL A 50 17.69 -5.77 -8.51
N VAL A 51 16.52 -5.58 -7.95
CA VAL A 51 15.40 -4.87 -8.57
C VAL A 51 15.21 -3.55 -7.85
N VAL A 52 15.26 -2.44 -8.58
CA VAL A 52 14.89 -1.12 -8.07
C VAL A 52 13.48 -0.82 -8.51
N ILE A 53 12.59 -0.56 -7.54
CA ILE A 53 11.20 -0.22 -7.78
C ILE A 53 10.98 1.21 -7.30
N THR A 54 11.02 2.14 -8.25
CA THR A 54 10.70 3.55 -8.00
C THR A 54 9.19 3.75 -8.06
N TYR A 55 8.60 4.19 -6.96
CA TYR A 55 7.16 4.43 -6.91
C TYR A 55 6.74 5.58 -7.83
N ASP A 56 7.57 6.63 -7.90
CA ASP A 56 7.36 7.79 -8.77
C ASP A 56 7.38 7.42 -10.27
N ASP A 57 8.16 6.41 -10.69
CA ASP A 57 8.23 6.00 -12.09
C ASP A 57 7.04 5.11 -12.49
N ILE A 58 6.48 4.36 -11.52
CA ILE A 58 5.40 3.40 -11.77
C ILE A 58 4.02 4.02 -11.64
N ILE A 59 3.86 5.05 -10.79
CA ILE A 59 2.58 5.74 -10.60
C ILE A 59 2.58 6.99 -11.50
N PRO A 60 1.79 7.00 -12.60
CA PRO A 60 1.79 8.08 -13.57
C PRO A 60 1.45 9.45 -12.98
N ASP A 61 2.22 10.47 -13.37
CA ASP A 61 1.96 11.86 -12.97
C ASP A 61 0.62 12.41 -13.45
N SER A 62 0.04 11.83 -14.51
CA SER A 62 -1.28 12.19 -15.01
C SER A 62 -2.39 11.99 -13.97
N PHE A 63 -2.17 11.14 -12.95
CA PHE A 63 -3.09 11.02 -11.82
C PHE A 63 -3.04 12.24 -10.88
N PHE A 64 -2.09 13.15 -11.09
CA PHE A 64 -1.79 14.27 -10.21
C PHE A 64 -1.93 15.65 -10.88
N GLU A 65 -2.21 15.71 -12.18
CA GLU A 65 -2.43 16.95 -12.93
C GLU A 65 -3.95 17.26 -13.04
N GLY A 66 -4.39 18.40 -12.47
CA GLY A 66 -5.77 18.93 -12.56
C GLY A 66 -6.31 19.54 -11.26
N GLU A 67 -7.56 20.04 -11.26
CA GLU A 67 -8.28 20.52 -10.06
C GLU A 67 -8.51 19.41 -9.00
N ASN A 68 -8.24 18.17 -9.37
CA ASN A 68 -8.32 16.97 -8.53
C ASN A 68 -6.92 16.51 -8.07
N ALA A 69 -6.09 17.41 -7.54
CA ALA A 69 -4.84 17.00 -6.88
C ALA A 69 -5.13 15.86 -5.89
N PRO A 70 -4.31 14.79 -5.85
CA PRO A 70 -4.63 13.58 -5.12
C PRO A 70 -4.76 13.92 -3.64
N LEU A 71 -5.92 13.60 -3.06
CA LEU A 71 -5.99 13.55 -1.61
C LEU A 71 -4.95 12.52 -1.11
N PRO A 72 -4.35 12.71 0.07
CA PRO A 72 -3.40 11.75 0.66
C PRO A 72 -3.91 10.29 0.70
N SER A 73 -5.22 10.09 0.63
CA SER A 73 -5.88 8.79 0.51
C SER A 73 -5.57 8.05 -0.80
N GLN A 74 -5.42 8.75 -1.93
CA GLN A 74 -5.16 8.14 -3.24
C GLN A 74 -3.74 7.57 -3.31
N TRP A 75 -2.75 8.33 -2.83
CA TRP A 75 -1.35 7.85 -2.79
C TRP A 75 -1.20 6.60 -1.91
N LYS A 76 -1.97 6.54 -0.81
CA LYS A 76 -2.04 5.34 0.02
C LYS A 76 -2.62 4.15 -0.76
N SER A 77 -3.68 4.37 -1.54
CA SER A 77 -4.27 3.32 -2.37
C SER A 77 -3.29 2.78 -3.42
N PHE A 78 -2.60 3.66 -4.15
CA PHE A 78 -1.62 3.25 -5.16
C PHE A 78 -0.43 2.50 -4.57
N ARG A 79 0.05 2.92 -3.38
CA ARG A 79 1.09 2.17 -2.66
C ARG A 79 0.64 0.76 -2.29
N GLN A 80 -0.59 0.62 -1.80
CA GLN A 80 -1.15 -0.69 -1.44
C GLN A 80 -1.31 -1.58 -2.67
N GLU A 81 -1.71 -0.99 -3.79
CA GLU A 81 -1.79 -1.68 -5.08
C GLU A 81 -0.41 -2.17 -5.56
N LEU A 82 0.64 -1.34 -5.46
CA LEU A 82 2.00 -1.76 -5.77
C LEU A 82 2.54 -2.86 -4.85
N LEU A 83 2.23 -2.79 -3.55
CA LEU A 83 2.57 -3.88 -2.62
C LEU A 83 1.87 -5.18 -2.99
N MET A 84 0.62 -5.13 -3.47
CA MET A 84 -0.08 -6.29 -4.00
C MET A 84 0.59 -6.83 -5.26
N TYR A 85 1.05 -5.97 -6.18
CA TYR A 85 1.76 -6.41 -7.38
C TYR A 85 3.10 -7.07 -7.05
N LEU A 86 3.83 -6.47 -6.11
CA LEU A 86 5.03 -7.06 -5.51
C LEU A 86 4.74 -8.43 -4.92
N GLU A 87 3.64 -8.58 -4.17
CA GLU A 87 3.24 -9.86 -3.61
C GLU A 87 2.99 -10.93 -4.68
N HIS A 88 2.31 -10.59 -5.79
CA HIS A 88 2.10 -11.51 -6.91
C HIS A 88 3.43 -11.90 -7.57
N PHE A 89 4.36 -10.95 -7.69
CA PHE A 89 5.70 -11.21 -8.20
C PHE A 89 6.50 -12.16 -7.30
N LEU A 90 6.48 -11.96 -5.98
CA LEU A 90 7.12 -12.88 -5.03
C LEU A 90 6.51 -14.27 -5.08
N MET A 91 5.18 -14.37 -5.18
CA MET A 91 4.49 -15.65 -5.34
C MET A 91 4.89 -16.35 -6.63
N ALA A 92 5.08 -15.60 -7.73
CA ALA A 92 5.57 -16.16 -8.98
C ALA A 92 6.98 -16.75 -8.81
N ILE A 93 7.88 -16.01 -8.16
CA ILE A 93 9.27 -16.44 -7.92
C ILE A 93 9.33 -17.68 -7.03
N ILE A 94 8.64 -17.65 -5.89
CA ILE A 94 8.69 -18.73 -4.89
C ILE A 94 8.08 -20.02 -5.43
N ASN A 95 6.99 -19.91 -6.20
CA ASN A 95 6.31 -21.08 -6.77
C ASN A 95 6.85 -21.49 -8.14
N GLY A 96 7.81 -20.74 -8.70
CA GLY A 96 8.33 -20.96 -10.06
C GLY A 96 7.25 -20.89 -11.14
N CYS A 97 6.23 -20.05 -10.95
CA CYS A 97 5.11 -19.92 -11.88
C CYS A 97 5.14 -18.60 -12.67
N LYS A 98 4.26 -18.47 -13.67
CA LYS A 98 4.16 -17.24 -14.47
C LYS A 98 3.53 -16.13 -13.65
N LEU A 99 4.03 -14.90 -13.80
CA LEU A 99 3.43 -13.70 -13.22
C LEU A 99 2.14 -13.37 -13.97
N SER A 100 0.99 -13.56 -13.32
CA SER A 100 -0.31 -13.19 -13.86
C SER A 100 -0.79 -11.84 -13.32
N ALA A 101 -1.57 -11.14 -14.13
CA ALA A 101 -2.18 -9.88 -13.74
C ALA A 101 -3.26 -10.09 -12.64
N PRO A 102 -3.26 -9.26 -11.56
CA PRO A 102 -4.29 -9.32 -10.52
C PRO A 102 -5.69 -9.00 -11.06
N THR A 103 -6.74 -9.48 -10.38
CA THR A 103 -8.14 -9.28 -10.77
C THR A 103 -8.64 -7.85 -10.51
N SER A 104 -8.22 -7.24 -9.41
CA SER A 104 -8.45 -5.82 -9.11
C SER A 104 -7.17 -5.07 -9.41
N ARG A 105 -7.13 -4.33 -10.51
CA ARG A 105 -5.95 -3.57 -10.93
C ARG A 105 -6.28 -2.30 -11.70
N THR A 106 -5.40 -1.33 -11.59
CA THR A 106 -5.26 -0.17 -12.45
C THR A 106 -4.31 -0.56 -13.60
N GLU A 107 -4.85 -0.76 -14.80
CA GLU A 107 -4.09 -1.27 -15.96
C GLU A 107 -2.79 -0.49 -16.21
N VAL A 108 -2.83 0.84 -16.14
CA VAL A 108 -1.67 1.69 -16.40
C VAL A 108 -0.54 1.47 -15.38
N ILE A 109 -0.88 1.28 -14.11
CA ILE A 109 0.11 1.02 -13.04
C ILE A 109 0.67 -0.39 -13.19
N TRP A 110 -0.18 -1.37 -13.52
CA TRP A 110 0.26 -2.73 -13.77
C TRP A 110 1.22 -2.82 -14.97
N GLU A 111 0.89 -2.16 -16.08
CA GLU A 111 1.77 -2.08 -17.25
C GLU A 111 3.10 -1.42 -16.92
N SER A 112 3.08 -0.31 -16.16
CA SER A 112 4.30 0.38 -15.72
C SER A 112 5.15 -0.49 -14.78
N PHE A 113 4.52 -1.25 -13.88
CA PHE A 113 5.19 -2.22 -13.01
C PHE A 113 5.83 -3.36 -13.81
N VAL A 114 5.10 -3.94 -14.76
CA VAL A 114 5.61 -4.99 -15.66
C VAL A 114 6.77 -4.48 -16.50
N ASN A 115 6.68 -3.28 -17.06
CA ASN A 115 7.77 -2.68 -17.83
C ASN A 115 9.00 -2.45 -16.95
N CYS A 116 8.83 -1.97 -15.72
CA CYS A 116 9.92 -1.85 -14.74
C CYS A 116 10.62 -3.19 -14.46
N LEU A 117 9.89 -4.31 -14.40
CA LEU A 117 10.47 -5.64 -14.26
C LEU A 117 11.16 -6.15 -15.53
N LYS A 118 10.61 -5.83 -16.72
CA LYS A 118 11.20 -6.18 -18.03
C LYS A 118 12.53 -5.45 -18.24
N ASP A 119 12.56 -4.15 -17.96
CA ASP A 119 13.74 -3.30 -18.14
C ASP A 119 14.92 -3.71 -17.24
N GLN A 120 14.65 -4.52 -16.21
CA GLN A 120 15.63 -5.06 -15.27
C GLN A 120 15.89 -6.58 -15.46
N ASP A 121 15.45 -7.13 -16.60
CA ASP A 121 15.66 -8.51 -17.06
C ASP A 121 15.09 -9.62 -16.15
N LEU A 122 14.00 -9.34 -15.41
CA LEU A 122 13.39 -10.31 -14.48
C LEU A 122 12.27 -11.14 -15.11
N ILE A 123 11.62 -10.60 -16.13
CA ILE A 123 10.54 -11.26 -16.85
C ILE A 123 10.73 -11.14 -18.37
N SER A 124 10.35 -12.18 -19.11
CA SER A 124 10.43 -12.20 -20.58
C SER A 124 9.10 -11.81 -21.23
N SER A 125 9.20 -11.25 -22.44
CA SER A 125 8.04 -10.83 -23.26
C SER A 125 7.45 -12.01 -24.04
N GLU A 126 6.83 -12.97 -23.35
CA GLU A 126 5.95 -13.95 -24.02
C GLU A 126 4.50 -13.57 -23.79
N THR A 127 3.94 -12.76 -24.70
CA THR A 127 2.51 -12.46 -24.74
C THR A 127 1.75 -13.65 -25.34
N GLY A 128 1.32 -14.57 -24.48
CA GLY A 128 0.16 -15.43 -24.75
C GLY A 128 -1.14 -14.70 -24.42
N GLU A 129 -2.28 -15.19 -24.94
CA GLU A 129 -3.63 -14.59 -24.83
C GLU A 129 -4.14 -14.36 -23.38
N ALA A 130 -3.40 -14.80 -22.37
CA ALA A 130 -3.56 -14.41 -20.98
C ALA A 130 -2.32 -13.63 -20.56
N GLN A 131 -2.49 -12.40 -20.03
CA GLN A 131 -1.43 -11.50 -19.54
C GLN A 131 -0.56 -12.16 -18.44
N CYS A 132 0.30 -13.09 -18.85
CA CYS A 132 1.11 -13.96 -18.02
C CYS A 132 2.56 -13.86 -18.49
N TYR A 133 3.46 -13.45 -17.60
CA TYR A 133 4.87 -13.23 -17.92
C TYR A 133 5.74 -14.36 -17.35
N CYS A 134 6.67 -14.88 -18.15
CA CYS A 134 7.62 -15.91 -17.69
C CYS A 134 8.77 -15.24 -16.93
N LEU A 135 9.19 -15.85 -15.82
CA LEU A 135 10.38 -15.41 -15.08
C LEU A 135 11.64 -15.79 -15.86
N THR A 136 12.66 -14.93 -15.84
CA THR A 136 13.95 -15.27 -16.46
C THR A 136 14.74 -16.24 -15.57
N SER A 137 15.63 -17.03 -16.18
CA SER A 137 16.50 -17.96 -15.44
C SER A 137 17.43 -17.26 -14.45
N ALA A 138 17.69 -15.96 -14.61
CA ALA A 138 18.48 -15.16 -13.69
C ALA A 138 17.78 -15.11 -12.31
N ALA A 139 16.51 -14.67 -12.30
CA ALA A 139 15.70 -14.39 -11.11
C ALA A 139 15.48 -15.56 -10.13
N VAL A 140 15.87 -16.79 -10.51
CA VAL A 140 15.61 -18.03 -9.76
C VAL A 140 16.91 -18.66 -9.23
N SER A 141 18.08 -18.15 -9.63
CA SER A 141 19.37 -18.81 -9.37
C SER A 141 20.25 -18.15 -8.31
N GLN A 142 20.04 -16.85 -8.07
CA GLN A 142 20.82 -16.04 -7.12
C GLN A 142 19.92 -15.43 -6.04
N PRO A 143 20.50 -14.93 -4.94
CA PRO A 143 19.76 -14.08 -4.02
C PRO A 143 19.16 -12.87 -4.75
N LEU A 144 17.88 -12.59 -4.50
CA LEU A 144 17.14 -11.50 -5.11
C LEU A 144 16.85 -10.42 -4.07
N TYR A 145 17.28 -9.19 -4.35
CA TYR A 145 17.06 -8.02 -3.51
C TYR A 145 16.10 -7.03 -4.18
N LEU A 146 15.02 -6.67 -3.51
CA LEU A 146 14.07 -5.65 -3.93
C LEU A 146 14.38 -4.34 -3.17
N ILE A 147 14.88 -3.34 -3.89
CA ILE A 147 15.10 -1.98 -3.40
C ILE A 147 13.86 -1.16 -3.73
N LEU A 148 13.14 -0.72 -2.71
CA LEU A 148 11.95 0.13 -2.85
C LEU A 148 12.34 1.60 -2.67
N ASP A 149 12.17 2.38 -3.72
CA ASP A 149 12.45 3.82 -3.74
C ASP A 149 11.13 4.62 -3.73
N ASP A 150 10.81 5.11 -2.52
CA ASP A 150 9.76 6.09 -2.24
C ASP A 150 10.28 6.96 -1.07
N ASN A 151 9.55 7.97 -0.63
CA ASN A 151 9.91 8.79 0.53
C ASN A 151 9.91 8.01 1.86
N PHE A 152 8.99 7.04 2.03
CA PHE A 152 8.81 6.21 3.23
C PHE A 152 8.92 7.00 4.57
N TYR A 153 8.33 8.20 4.61
CA TYR A 153 8.53 9.15 5.71
C TYR A 153 7.70 8.82 6.96
N TYR A 154 6.63 8.03 6.86
CA TYR A 154 5.93 7.49 8.03
C TYR A 154 6.38 6.06 8.32
N GLN A 155 6.47 5.73 9.62
CA GLN A 155 6.73 4.38 10.13
C GLN A 155 5.74 3.35 9.55
N SER A 156 4.46 3.72 9.43
CA SER A 156 3.41 2.83 8.92
C SER A 156 3.66 2.36 7.49
N MET A 157 4.22 3.22 6.62
CA MET A 157 4.57 2.85 5.24
C MET A 157 5.67 1.79 5.21
N ARG A 158 6.68 1.94 6.06
CA ARG A 158 7.80 0.98 6.17
C ARG A 158 7.35 -0.34 6.77
N TYR A 159 6.42 -0.27 7.73
CA TYR A 159 5.86 -1.44 8.38
C TYR A 159 5.05 -2.31 7.41
N GLU A 160 4.33 -1.73 6.44
CA GLU A 160 3.65 -2.49 5.39
C GLU A 160 4.62 -3.36 4.57
N VAL A 161 5.81 -2.83 4.23
CA VAL A 161 6.87 -3.60 3.55
C VAL A 161 7.47 -4.65 4.49
N TYR A 162 7.71 -4.31 5.76
CA TYR A 162 8.20 -5.27 6.75
C TYR A 162 7.24 -6.45 6.93
N GLN A 163 5.92 -6.21 6.92
CA GLN A 163 4.92 -7.28 6.98
C GLN A 163 5.01 -8.21 5.77
N LEU A 164 5.24 -7.65 4.58
CA LEU A 164 5.46 -8.44 3.36
C LEU A 164 6.73 -9.29 3.49
N ALA A 165 7.84 -8.70 3.94
CA ALA A 165 9.09 -9.43 4.18
C ALA A 165 8.90 -10.55 5.21
N ARG A 166 8.17 -10.29 6.31
CA ARG A 166 7.83 -11.29 7.33
C ARG A 166 6.98 -12.43 6.77
N LYS A 167 5.99 -12.12 5.93
CA LYS A 167 5.11 -13.12 5.31
C LYS A 167 5.88 -14.14 4.47
N TYR A 168 6.93 -13.69 3.78
CA TYR A 168 7.73 -14.53 2.89
C TYR A 168 9.06 -14.97 3.48
N SER A 169 9.27 -14.77 4.79
CA SER A 169 10.55 -15.06 5.45
C SER A 169 11.75 -14.47 4.72
N ALA A 170 11.63 -13.22 4.28
CA ALA A 170 12.66 -12.49 3.57
C ALA A 170 13.50 -11.62 4.52
N GLY A 171 14.72 -11.31 4.11
CA GLY A 171 15.53 -10.27 4.74
C GLY A 171 14.88 -8.90 4.61
N PHE A 172 15.03 -8.05 5.62
CA PHE A 172 14.51 -6.68 5.61
C PHE A 172 15.54 -5.72 6.18
N CYS A 173 15.77 -4.61 5.48
CA CYS A 173 16.58 -3.49 5.97
C CYS A 173 16.03 -2.14 5.50
N GLN A 174 16.45 -1.08 6.19
CA GLN A 174 16.04 0.29 5.93
C GLN A 174 17.27 1.19 5.80
N LEU A 175 17.33 2.00 4.75
CA LEU A 175 18.36 3.02 4.58
C LEU A 175 17.71 4.40 4.71
N PHE A 176 18.02 5.09 5.80
CA PHE A 176 17.52 6.44 6.06
C PHE A 176 18.54 7.48 5.57
N LEU A 177 18.19 8.24 4.54
CA LEU A 177 19.02 9.31 4.01
C LEU A 177 18.74 10.59 4.79
N ASP A 178 19.61 10.88 5.74
CA ASP A 178 19.60 12.10 6.53
C ASP A 178 20.29 13.22 5.74
N CYS A 179 19.48 14.15 5.24
CA CYS A 179 19.91 15.25 4.39
C CYS A 179 19.24 16.53 4.89
N PRO A 180 20.02 17.62 5.11
CA PRO A 180 19.46 18.91 5.49
C PRO A 180 18.35 19.35 4.54
N ILE A 181 17.31 19.97 5.08
CA ILE A 181 16.14 20.40 4.30
C ILE A 181 16.55 21.42 3.22
N GLU A 182 17.51 22.28 3.51
CA GLU A 182 18.02 23.30 2.61
C GLU A 182 18.60 22.65 1.34
N SER A 183 19.44 21.62 1.52
CA SER A 183 20.00 20.84 0.42
C SER A 183 18.93 20.08 -0.36
N CYS A 184 17.90 19.57 0.34
CA CYS A 184 16.78 18.88 -0.31
C CYS A 184 15.98 19.83 -1.20
N LEU A 185 15.70 21.05 -0.72
CA LEU A 185 14.98 22.09 -1.47
C LEU A 185 15.80 22.56 -2.68
N GLU A 186 17.10 22.80 -2.51
CA GLU A 186 17.99 23.20 -3.60
C GLU A 186 18.01 22.15 -4.72
N ARG A 187 18.22 20.87 -4.36
CA ARG A 187 18.21 19.76 -5.33
C ARG A 187 16.82 19.57 -5.96
N ASN A 188 15.75 19.75 -5.19
CA ASN A 188 14.39 19.59 -5.68
C ASN A 188 14.05 20.62 -6.78
N ARG A 189 14.47 21.87 -6.62
CA ARG A 189 14.27 22.93 -7.62
C ARG A 189 14.98 22.65 -8.96
N GLN A 190 15.99 21.79 -8.96
CA GLN A 190 16.73 21.38 -10.16
C GLN A 190 16.12 20.15 -10.85
N ARG A 191 15.09 19.52 -10.26
CA ARG A 191 14.41 18.36 -10.85
C ARG A 191 13.57 18.78 -12.05
N SER A 192 13.42 17.87 -13.01
CA SER A 192 12.49 18.03 -14.14
C SER A 192 11.06 18.31 -13.68
N LYS A 193 10.65 17.67 -12.60
CA LYS A 193 9.35 17.84 -11.93
C LYS A 193 9.58 18.14 -10.44
N PRO A 194 9.63 19.42 -10.03
CA PRO A 194 9.84 19.80 -8.64
C PRO A 194 8.56 19.60 -7.82
N VAL A 195 8.71 19.10 -6.59
CA VAL A 195 7.63 19.09 -5.60
C VAL A 195 7.54 20.48 -4.95
N PRO A 196 6.35 21.02 -4.63
CA PRO A 196 6.26 22.32 -3.96
C PRO A 196 7.06 22.38 -2.65
N ASP A 197 7.78 23.48 -2.43
CA ASP A 197 8.68 23.66 -1.27
C ASP A 197 7.90 23.49 0.05
N GLU A 198 6.63 23.93 0.11
CA GLU A 198 5.76 23.80 1.28
C GLU A 198 5.51 22.34 1.65
N ILE A 199 5.38 21.46 0.65
CA ILE A 199 5.17 20.02 0.86
C ILE A 199 6.44 19.38 1.42
N ILE A 200 7.62 19.74 0.91
CA ILE A 200 8.89 19.25 1.43
C ILE A 200 9.08 19.69 2.88
N GLN A 201 8.77 20.94 3.20
CA GLN A 201 8.79 21.46 4.58
C GLN A 201 7.79 20.72 5.49
N LEU A 202 6.58 20.44 5.01
CA LEU A 202 5.60 19.65 5.75
C LEU A 202 6.10 18.23 6.00
N MET A 203 6.70 17.59 4.99
CA MET A 203 7.29 16.25 5.11
C MET A 203 8.46 16.24 6.10
N ALA A 204 9.32 17.25 6.07
CA ALA A 204 10.45 17.38 7.01
C ALA A 204 10.01 17.49 8.47
N ARG A 205 8.85 18.13 8.74
CA ARG A 205 8.28 18.17 10.09
C ARG A 205 7.64 16.86 10.54
N LYS A 206 7.25 16.02 9.58
CA LYS A 206 6.51 14.77 9.81
C LYS A 206 7.36 13.50 9.66
N ILE A 207 8.58 13.61 9.15
CA ILE A 207 9.42 12.45 8.88
C ILE A 207 9.78 11.75 10.19
N GLU A 208 9.50 10.45 10.23
CA GLU A 208 9.75 9.60 11.38
C GLU A 208 11.01 8.77 11.11
N SER A 209 12.15 9.21 11.64
CA SER A 209 13.41 8.48 11.53
C SER A 209 13.28 7.07 12.14
N PRO A 210 13.91 6.03 11.55
CA PRO A 210 13.89 4.68 12.13
C PRO A 210 14.41 4.69 13.58
N ASN A 211 13.69 4.02 14.48
CA ASN A 211 13.98 4.03 15.91
C ASN A 211 13.95 2.61 16.49
N ILE A 212 15.14 2.04 16.64
CA ILE A 212 15.37 0.68 17.16
C ILE A 212 14.85 0.52 18.60
N GLN A 213 14.94 1.57 19.42
CA GLN A 213 14.50 1.50 20.83
C GLN A 213 12.98 1.41 20.94
N LYS A 214 12.25 2.09 20.05
CA LYS A 214 10.79 2.07 20.01
C LYS A 214 10.26 0.82 19.30
N ASN A 215 10.95 0.41 18.23
CA ASN A 215 10.48 -0.61 17.31
C ASN A 215 11.58 -1.66 17.08
N ALA A 216 11.48 -2.81 17.73
CA ALA A 216 12.45 -3.89 17.58
C ALA A 216 12.57 -4.42 16.13
N TRP A 217 11.51 -4.28 15.32
CA TRP A 217 11.52 -4.66 13.91
C TRP A 217 12.37 -3.72 13.02
N GLU A 218 12.71 -2.52 13.50
CA GLU A 218 13.58 -1.57 12.79
C GLU A 218 15.09 -1.79 13.08
N HIS A 219 15.49 -2.92 13.68
CA HIS A 219 16.89 -3.19 14.04
C HIS A 219 17.88 -3.14 12.86
N ASN A 220 17.45 -3.54 11.66
CA ASN A 220 18.27 -3.45 10.44
C ASN A 220 18.10 -2.08 9.75
N SER A 221 18.39 -1.00 10.46
CA SER A 221 18.31 0.36 9.92
C SER A 221 19.67 1.05 9.95
N LEU A 222 20.06 1.69 8.84
CA LEU A 222 21.27 2.49 8.74
C LEU A 222 20.93 3.92 8.30
N THR A 223 21.53 4.90 8.98
CA THR A 223 21.40 6.31 8.61
C THR A 223 22.59 6.75 7.78
N ILE A 224 22.34 7.18 6.55
CA ILE A 224 23.34 7.68 5.60
C ILE A 224 23.25 9.20 5.59
N ARG A 225 24.32 9.88 5.99
CA ARG A 225 24.39 11.34 5.92
C ARG A 225 24.82 11.78 4.54
N SER A 226 24.03 12.66 3.91
CA SER A 226 24.39 13.26 2.62
C SER A 226 25.41 14.40 2.81
N THR A 227 26.59 14.11 3.35
CA THR A 227 27.73 15.03 3.30
C THR A 227 28.43 14.79 1.97
N GLY A 228 28.56 15.84 1.14
CA GLY A 228 28.93 15.78 -0.28
C GLY A 228 30.34 15.26 -0.64
N SER A 229 30.89 14.29 0.08
CA SER A 229 32.12 13.58 -0.25
C SER A 229 31.79 12.17 -0.72
N GLY A 230 32.04 11.91 -2.00
CA GLY A 230 31.89 10.59 -2.60
C GLY A 230 32.76 9.54 -1.92
N SER A 231 32.11 8.50 -1.42
CA SER A 231 32.69 7.17 -1.36
C SER A 231 31.70 6.25 -2.06
N GLU A 232 32.07 5.84 -3.27
CA GLU A 232 31.31 4.99 -4.19
C GLU A 232 31.11 3.56 -3.67
N ASP A 233 31.47 3.27 -2.42
CA ASP A 233 31.36 1.97 -1.78
C ASP A 233 31.10 2.14 -0.28
N ASN A 234 29.83 2.31 0.09
CA ASN A 234 29.45 2.26 1.50
C ASN A 234 29.47 0.80 1.96
N ILE A 235 30.63 0.36 2.47
CA ILE A 235 30.83 -0.99 3.00
C ILE A 235 29.75 -1.32 4.05
N GLU A 236 29.44 -0.36 4.93
CA GLU A 236 28.40 -0.49 5.95
C GLU A 236 27.02 -0.81 5.37
N VAL A 237 26.66 -0.20 4.22
CA VAL A 237 25.40 -0.50 3.53
C VAL A 237 25.43 -1.94 3.04
N THR A 238 26.52 -2.36 2.40
CA THR A 238 26.66 -3.72 1.88
C THR A 238 26.59 -4.74 3.01
N ASP A 239 27.28 -4.50 4.12
CA ASP A 239 27.28 -5.37 5.30
C ASP A 239 25.89 -5.49 5.92
N LEU A 240 25.12 -4.39 5.97
CA LEU A 240 23.73 -4.41 6.42
C LEU A 240 22.86 -5.31 5.53
N LEU A 241 22.97 -5.17 4.20
CA LEU A 241 22.19 -5.99 3.26
C LEU A 241 22.57 -7.47 3.36
N ILE A 242 23.86 -7.78 3.50
CA ILE A 242 24.35 -9.15 3.74
C ILE A 242 23.77 -9.69 5.06
N ALA A 243 23.80 -8.89 6.12
CA ALA A 243 23.28 -9.28 7.43
C ALA A 243 21.76 -9.53 7.40
N ALA A 244 21.02 -8.70 6.67
CA ALA A 244 19.57 -8.82 6.51
C ALA A 244 19.19 -10.09 5.74
N LEU A 245 19.92 -10.44 4.67
CA LEU A 245 19.70 -11.70 3.93
C LEU A 245 20.02 -12.94 4.77
N LYS A 246 21.09 -12.88 5.58
CA LYS A 246 21.47 -14.00 6.47
C LYS A 246 20.51 -14.20 7.64
N ASN A 247 19.78 -13.15 8.02
CA ASN A 247 18.85 -13.16 9.15
C ASN A 247 17.44 -12.74 8.69
N PRO A 248 16.75 -13.60 7.91
CA PRO A 248 15.42 -13.30 7.42
C PRO A 248 14.42 -13.09 8.57
N VAL A 249 13.44 -12.23 8.33
CA VAL A 249 12.37 -11.97 9.30
C VAL A 249 11.49 -13.20 9.39
N LYS A 250 11.50 -13.90 10.52
CA LYS A 250 10.73 -15.13 10.69
C LYS A 250 9.24 -14.87 10.53
N CYS A 251 8.59 -15.67 9.67
CA CYS A 251 7.13 -15.75 9.61
C CYS A 251 6.63 -16.34 10.94
N PHE A 252 6.14 -15.49 11.83
CA PHE A 252 5.32 -15.96 12.94
C PHE A 252 3.92 -16.25 12.39
N GLU A 253 3.40 -17.45 12.64
CA GLU A 253 1.97 -17.76 12.57
C GLU A 253 1.23 -16.92 13.63
N GLU A 254 1.13 -15.61 13.43
CA GLU A 254 0.28 -14.76 14.25
C GLU A 254 -1.18 -15.08 13.89
N ASN A 255 -1.85 -15.77 14.83
CA ASN A 255 -3.28 -16.05 14.90
C ASN A 255 -4.10 -15.21 13.91
N THR A 256 -4.52 -15.84 12.82
CA THR A 256 -5.56 -15.34 11.90
C THR A 256 -6.81 -14.88 12.67
N GLU A 257 -7.05 -15.46 13.85
CA GLU A 257 -8.10 -15.03 14.78
C GLU A 257 -7.91 -13.61 15.30
N GLN A 258 -6.69 -13.16 15.66
CA GLN A 258 -6.49 -11.82 16.22
C GLN A 258 -6.71 -10.72 15.16
N LYS A 259 -6.28 -10.98 13.93
CA LYS A 259 -6.45 -10.05 12.79
C LYS A 259 -7.88 -10.04 12.26
N GLU A 260 -8.58 -11.19 12.34
CA GLU A 260 -10.02 -11.27 12.08
C GLU A 260 -10.80 -10.58 13.21
N THR A 261 -10.42 -10.76 14.48
CA THR A 261 -11.02 -10.01 15.59
C THR A 261 -10.76 -8.52 15.45
N ASP A 262 -9.57 -8.09 15.02
CA ASP A 262 -9.26 -6.66 14.81
C ASP A 262 -9.98 -6.09 13.60
N ARG A 263 -10.17 -6.88 12.52
CA ARG A 263 -11.04 -6.53 11.39
C ARG A 263 -12.50 -6.44 11.81
N ILE A 264 -12.97 -7.37 12.64
CA ILE A 264 -14.31 -7.36 13.23
C ILE A 264 -14.46 -6.17 14.19
N ILE A 265 -13.43 -5.81 14.96
CA ILE A 265 -13.44 -4.66 15.88
C ILE A 265 -13.44 -3.35 15.08
N CYS A 266 -12.65 -3.26 14.01
CA CYS A 266 -12.69 -2.11 13.09
C CYS A 266 -14.04 -2.00 12.37
N SER A 267 -14.59 -3.11 11.87
CA SER A 267 -15.88 -3.11 11.18
C SER A 267 -17.04 -2.80 12.14
N THR A 268 -16.99 -3.31 13.38
CA THR A 268 -17.96 -2.95 14.44
C THR A 268 -17.83 -1.51 14.89
N ASN A 269 -16.63 -0.94 14.95
CA ASN A 269 -16.43 0.49 15.23
C ASN A 269 -17.02 1.38 14.11
N ILE A 270 -16.83 0.99 12.85
CA ILE A 270 -17.41 1.67 11.68
C ILE A 270 -18.95 1.57 11.69
N LEU A 271 -19.50 0.38 11.91
CA LEU A 271 -20.95 0.15 12.02
C LEU A 271 -21.54 0.95 13.18
N HIS A 272 -20.84 1.01 14.31
CA HIS A 272 -21.28 1.77 15.47
C HIS A 272 -21.28 3.28 15.19
N GLN A 273 -20.27 3.80 14.50
CA GLN A 273 -20.23 5.20 14.07
C GLN A 273 -21.34 5.55 13.09
N ALA A 274 -21.63 4.67 12.12
CA ALA A 274 -22.74 4.83 11.19
C ALA A 274 -24.10 4.83 11.93
N ASP A 275 -24.32 3.85 12.82
CA ASP A 275 -25.52 3.75 13.64
C ASP A 275 -25.75 5.00 14.52
N GLN A 276 -24.70 5.53 15.16
CA GLN A 276 -24.80 6.76 15.93
C GLN A 276 -25.22 7.95 15.07
N LYS A 277 -24.68 8.09 13.86
CA LYS A 277 -25.05 9.19 12.96
C LYS A 277 -26.47 9.02 12.40
N PHE A 278 -26.89 7.81 12.03
CA PHE A 278 -28.28 7.56 11.61
C PHE A 278 -29.29 7.91 12.71
N ARG A 279 -29.01 7.57 13.98
CA ARG A 279 -29.88 7.95 15.10
C ARG A 279 -30.00 9.46 15.28
N ARG A 280 -28.90 10.21 15.08
CA ARG A 280 -28.92 11.68 15.14
C ARG A 280 -29.77 12.26 14.02
N ILE A 281 -29.58 11.80 12.78
CA ILE A 281 -30.37 12.21 11.62
C ILE A 281 -31.86 11.93 11.86
N ILE A 282 -32.24 10.71 12.26
CA ILE A 282 -33.65 10.37 12.58
C ILE A 282 -34.20 11.29 13.67
N SER A 283 -33.42 11.58 14.72
CA SER A 283 -33.86 12.44 15.83
C SER A 283 -34.10 13.89 15.36
N GLU A 284 -33.23 14.42 14.50
CA GLU A 284 -33.36 15.75 13.90
C GLU A 284 -34.56 15.81 12.95
N THR A 285 -34.74 14.78 12.13
CA THR A 285 -35.87 14.64 11.21
C THR A 285 -37.21 14.55 11.94
N VAL A 286 -37.29 13.74 12.99
CA VAL A 286 -38.51 13.59 13.81
C VAL A 286 -38.82 14.89 14.55
N LYS A 287 -37.80 15.63 14.98
CA LYS A 287 -37.97 16.96 15.59
C LYS A 287 -38.54 17.96 14.57
N LYS A 288 -37.99 17.99 13.34
CA LYS A 288 -38.49 18.83 12.24
C LYS A 288 -39.95 18.52 11.89
N ALA A 289 -40.31 17.24 11.78
CA ALA A 289 -41.69 16.81 11.51
C ALA A 289 -42.67 17.15 12.65
N LYS A 290 -42.18 17.22 13.90
CA LYS A 290 -42.99 17.67 15.06
C LYS A 290 -43.23 19.17 15.03
N ASP A 291 -42.23 19.94 14.62
CA ASP A 291 -42.31 21.40 14.48
C ASP A 291 -43.24 21.81 13.31
N GLU A 292 -43.33 20.97 12.26
CA GLU A 292 -44.24 21.11 11.11
C GLU A 292 -45.70 20.62 11.37
N LYS A 293 -46.09 20.44 12.65
CA LYS A 293 -47.46 20.08 13.09
C LYS A 293 -48.04 18.79 12.48
N VAL A 294 -47.21 17.76 12.28
CA VAL A 294 -47.69 16.44 11.85
C VAL A 294 -48.55 15.76 12.95
N ILE A 295 -49.69 15.17 12.56
CA ILE A 295 -50.62 14.46 13.45
C ILE A 295 -49.90 13.31 14.17
N ALA A 296 -50.10 13.17 15.49
CA ALA A 296 -49.39 12.21 16.35
C ALA A 296 -49.42 10.74 15.86
N TYR A 297 -50.48 10.33 15.17
CA TYR A 297 -50.59 9.01 14.55
C TYR A 297 -49.68 8.83 13.33
N LYS A 298 -49.59 9.85 12.46
CA LYS A 298 -48.68 9.86 11.30
C LYS A 298 -47.21 9.92 11.72
N LEU A 299 -46.93 10.55 12.87
CA LEU A 299 -45.58 10.61 13.43
C LEU A 299 -45.09 9.23 13.91
N LYS A 300 -45.97 8.38 14.45
CA LYS A 300 -45.62 6.99 14.80
C LYS A 300 -45.26 6.16 13.56
N LEU A 301 -46.06 6.26 12.50
CA LEU A 301 -45.80 5.59 11.22
C LEU A 301 -44.50 6.06 10.58
N LEU A 302 -44.21 7.37 10.62
CA LEU A 302 -42.96 7.95 10.14
C LEU A 302 -41.75 7.37 10.90
N VAL A 303 -41.83 7.30 12.23
CA VAL A 303 -40.75 6.74 13.07
C VAL A 303 -40.54 5.25 12.78
N GLU A 304 -41.61 4.49 12.54
CA GLU A 304 -41.51 3.08 12.16
C GLU A 304 -40.84 2.89 10.79
N GLU A 305 -41.19 3.71 9.78
CA GLU A 305 -40.55 3.67 8.46
C GLU A 305 -39.07 4.08 8.52
N LEU A 306 -38.71 5.11 9.29
CA LEU A 306 -37.32 5.55 9.44
C LEU A 306 -36.45 4.52 10.18
N ASN A 307 -37.01 3.83 11.19
CA ASN A 307 -36.30 2.76 11.88
C ASN A 307 -36.12 1.53 10.99
N LYS A 308 -37.11 1.22 10.14
CA LYS A 308 -36.98 0.15 9.14
C LYS A 308 -35.90 0.49 8.11
N LEU A 309 -35.88 1.72 7.61
CA LEU A 309 -34.85 2.18 6.68
C LEU A 309 -33.44 2.07 7.29
N LYS A 310 -33.29 2.50 8.55
CA LYS A 310 -32.04 2.36 9.29
C LYS A 310 -31.59 0.90 9.39
N ALA A 311 -32.51 -0.03 9.66
CA ALA A 311 -32.19 -1.44 9.76
C ALA A 311 -31.67 -1.99 8.42
N ASP A 312 -32.35 -1.65 7.32
CA ASP A 312 -31.94 -2.03 5.96
C ASP A 312 -30.53 -1.48 5.62
N PHE A 313 -30.25 -0.21 5.91
CA PHE A 313 -28.93 0.40 5.65
C PHE A 313 -27.81 -0.20 6.49
N LEU A 314 -28.08 -0.56 7.74
CA LEU A 314 -27.11 -1.24 8.60
C LEU A 314 -26.86 -2.68 8.15
N GLU A 315 -27.86 -3.36 7.60
CA GLU A 315 -27.73 -4.69 7.02
C GLU A 315 -26.94 -4.66 5.70
N ASP A 316 -27.21 -3.68 4.84
CA ASP A 316 -26.45 -3.44 3.61
C ASP A 316 -24.97 -3.13 3.92
N LEU A 317 -24.70 -2.29 4.94
CA LEU A 317 -23.35 -2.02 5.45
C LEU A 317 -22.67 -3.25 6.04
N ARG A 318 -23.43 -4.16 6.67
CA ARG A 318 -22.91 -5.41 7.26
C ARG A 318 -22.58 -6.46 6.20
N GLN A 319 -23.36 -6.51 5.11
CA GLN A 319 -23.19 -7.47 4.02
C GLN A 319 -22.26 -6.97 2.90
N GLY A 320 -21.86 -5.70 2.91
CA GLY A 320 -21.04 -5.08 1.85
C GLY A 320 -21.77 -4.98 0.50
N ASN A 321 -23.09 -5.14 0.49
CA ASN A 321 -23.93 -5.13 -0.71
C ASN A 321 -24.54 -3.74 -0.91
N THR A 322 -23.90 -2.90 -1.72
CA THR A 322 -24.40 -1.55 -2.06
C THR A 322 -25.27 -1.58 -3.32
N LYS A 323 -26.36 -2.36 -3.30
CA LYS A 323 -27.32 -2.42 -4.42
C LYS A 323 -28.08 -1.10 -4.67
N ARG A 324 -28.03 -0.15 -3.73
CA ARG A 324 -28.72 1.15 -3.79
C ARG A 324 -27.81 2.34 -4.15
N ILE A 325 -26.51 2.12 -4.39
CA ILE A 325 -25.56 3.19 -4.73
C ILE A 325 -25.29 3.17 -6.24
N PRO A 326 -25.71 4.18 -7.01
CA PRO A 326 -25.19 4.35 -8.36
C PRO A 326 -23.72 4.76 -8.24
N CYS A 327 -22.83 3.82 -8.57
CA CYS A 327 -21.47 4.04 -9.07
C CYS A 327 -20.81 5.40 -8.75
N PHE A 328 -20.09 5.50 -7.62
CA PHE A 328 -18.88 6.33 -7.53
C PHE A 328 -17.86 5.69 -6.57
N HIS A 329 -16.59 5.79 -6.95
CA HIS A 329 -15.45 5.19 -6.26
C HIS A 329 -15.30 5.70 -4.82
N GLN A 330 -14.87 4.78 -3.94
CA GLN A 330 -14.48 4.93 -2.53
C GLN A 330 -15.60 4.67 -1.50
N ASN A 331 -15.38 3.63 -0.68
CA ASN A 331 -16.14 3.30 0.52
C ASN A 331 -15.93 4.37 1.61
N SER A 332 -16.46 5.58 1.41
CA SER A 332 -16.49 6.64 2.41
C SER A 332 -17.80 6.55 3.18
N ILE A 333 -17.70 6.35 4.49
CA ILE A 333 -18.84 6.37 5.43
C ILE A 333 -19.72 7.62 5.21
N SER A 334 -19.13 8.74 4.79
CA SER A 334 -19.84 9.99 4.49
C SER A 334 -20.85 9.86 3.36
N ASP A 335 -20.58 9.06 2.32
CA ASP A 335 -21.47 8.95 1.16
C ASP A 335 -22.73 8.15 1.50
N VAL A 336 -22.57 7.10 2.31
CA VAL A 336 -23.69 6.33 2.87
C VAL A 336 -24.54 7.19 3.81
N ILE A 337 -23.91 8.08 4.58
CA ILE A 337 -24.62 9.04 5.44
C ILE A 337 -25.41 10.05 4.60
N CYS A 338 -24.84 10.57 3.52
CA CYS A 338 -25.52 11.50 2.61
C CYS A 338 -26.74 10.85 1.92
N LEU A 339 -26.60 9.60 1.47
CA LEU A 339 -27.70 8.83 0.88
C LEU A 339 -28.83 8.59 1.90
N PHE A 340 -28.46 8.23 3.13
CA PHE A 340 -29.42 8.04 4.21
C PHE A 340 -30.17 9.34 4.55
N HIS A 341 -29.47 10.47 4.58
CA HIS A 341 -30.09 11.79 4.79
C HIS A 341 -31.10 12.13 3.69
N HIS A 342 -30.74 11.89 2.42
CA HIS A 342 -31.62 12.16 1.28
C HIS A 342 -32.87 11.26 1.26
N GLU A 343 -32.74 9.95 1.55
CA GLU A 343 -33.91 9.07 1.65
C GLU A 343 -34.79 9.42 2.85
N THR A 344 -34.19 9.82 3.97
CA THR A 344 -34.91 10.28 5.16
C THR A 344 -35.74 11.53 4.86
N ASP A 345 -35.17 12.52 4.15
CA ASP A 345 -35.89 13.73 3.73
C ASP A 345 -37.04 13.42 2.76
N ASN A 346 -36.84 12.49 1.82
CA ASN A 346 -37.88 12.05 0.88
C ASN A 346 -39.05 11.35 1.56
N ILE A 347 -38.79 10.57 2.62
CA ILE A 347 -39.85 9.95 3.42
C ILE A 347 -40.64 11.03 4.14
N VAL A 348 -39.98 12.00 4.76
CA VAL A 348 -40.65 13.06 5.53
C VAL A 348 -41.55 13.91 4.65
N GLN A 349 -41.11 14.25 3.44
CA GLN A 349 -41.93 14.99 2.47
C GLN A 349 -43.25 14.30 2.09
N LYS A 350 -43.38 12.97 2.29
CA LYS A 350 -44.65 12.25 2.08
C LYS A 350 -45.65 12.45 3.22
N TYR A 351 -45.18 12.83 4.41
CA TYR A 351 -45.99 12.99 5.62
C TYR A 351 -46.26 14.46 5.99
N VAL A 352 -45.49 15.39 5.45
CA VAL A 352 -45.74 16.84 5.56
C VAL A 352 -46.92 17.21 4.66
N PRO A 353 -47.96 17.89 5.19
CA PRO A 353 -49.07 18.35 4.37
C PRO A 353 -48.56 19.36 3.32
N LYS A 354 -48.82 19.10 2.04
CA LYS A 354 -48.63 20.11 0.99
C LYS A 354 -49.61 21.25 1.27
N GLU A 355 -49.09 22.44 1.55
CA GLU A 355 -49.92 23.66 1.52
C GLU A 355 -50.51 23.79 0.11
N TYR A 356 -51.83 23.80 0.02
CA TYR A 356 -52.59 24.22 -1.15
C TYR A 356 -53.18 25.60 -0.87
#